data_AF-A0A946E6P9-F1
#
_entry.id   AF-A0A946E6P9-F1
#
_cell.length_a   1.000
_cell.length_b   1.000
_cell.length_c   1.000
_cell.angle_alpha   90.00
_cell.angle_beta   90.00
_cell.angle_gamma   90.00
#
_symmetry.space_group_name_H-M   'P 1'
#
loop_
_entity.id
_entity.type
_entity.pdbx_description
1 polymer ?
#
loop_
_entity_poly.entity_id
_entity_poly.type
_entity_poly.pdbx_seq_one_letter_code
_entity_poly.pdbx_strand_id
1 'polypeptide(L)'
;MNWTSENSSDLNKGWVQDEQFIIDEFVERQNWEMTTSTSGLRYMIYEHGSDKNALAEPGQLACVAYEVAPLGDTVVYRSILGKPDCFKIEMDYVEYGIHEAITYMRVGDKAKIVL
;
A
#
# COMPACT_ATOMS: atom_id res chain seq x y z
N MET A 1 -28.09 1.84 23.02
CA MET A 1 -27.37 2.87 22.24
C MET A 1 -27.99 2.92 20.85
N ASN A 2 -28.65 4.02 20.50
CA ASN A 2 -29.20 4.22 19.15
C ASN A 2 -28.08 4.75 18.25
N TRP A 3 -27.63 3.90 17.32
CA TRP A 3 -26.70 4.29 16.28
C TRP A 3 -27.47 5.04 15.19
N THR A 4 -27.13 6.30 14.94
CA THR A 4 -27.61 7.09 13.80
C THR A 4 -26.48 7.23 12.78
N SER A 5 -26.85 7.35 11.50
CA SER A 5 -25.90 7.47 10.37
C SER A 5 -24.93 8.65 10.52
N GLU A 6 -25.37 9.75 11.14
CA GLU A 6 -24.54 10.93 11.44
C GLU A 6 -23.41 10.60 12.44
N ASN A 7 -23.72 9.88 13.52
CA ASN A 7 -22.71 9.46 14.50
C ASN A 7 -21.67 8.52 13.87
N SER A 8 -22.07 7.61 12.98
CA SER A 8 -21.10 6.74 12.28
C SER A 8 -20.19 7.52 11.34
N SER A 9 -20.69 8.56 10.66
CA SER A 9 -19.88 9.34 9.72
C SER A 9 -18.85 10.22 10.42
N ASP A 10 -19.18 10.82 11.56
CA ASP A 10 -18.24 11.69 12.27
C ASP A 10 -17.21 10.90 13.07
N LEU A 11 -17.59 9.74 13.63
CA LEU A 11 -16.63 8.79 14.23
C LEU A 11 -15.65 8.25 13.18
N ASN A 12 -16.13 7.92 11.98
CA ASN A 12 -15.28 7.43 10.90
C ASN A 12 -14.26 8.49 10.44
N LYS A 13 -14.66 9.78 10.37
CA LYS A 13 -13.73 10.87 10.03
C LYS A 13 -12.63 11.02 11.08
N GLY A 14 -12.97 10.93 12.37
CA GLY A 14 -11.98 11.02 13.46
C GLY A 14 -10.96 9.89 13.39
N TRP A 15 -11.41 8.65 13.18
CA TRP A 15 -10.51 7.50 13.08
C TRP A 15 -9.58 7.57 11.88
N VAL A 16 -10.09 8.00 10.72
CA VAL A 16 -9.26 8.21 9.53
C VAL A 16 -8.20 9.28 9.81
N GLN A 17 -8.53 10.37 10.50
CA GLN A 17 -7.55 11.39 10.85
C GLN A 17 -6.45 10.87 11.80
N ASP A 18 -6.83 10.10 12.81
CA ASP A 18 -5.88 9.50 13.76
C ASP A 18 -4.94 8.50 13.07
N GLU A 19 -5.47 7.66 12.18
CA GLU A 19 -4.70 6.70 11.40
C GLU A 19 -3.68 7.39 10.50
N GLN A 20 -4.11 8.42 9.77
CA GLN A 20 -3.23 9.22 8.91
C GLN A 20 -2.11 9.88 9.71
N PHE A 21 -2.41 10.41 10.89
CA PHE A 21 -1.41 10.97 11.80
C PHE A 21 -0.38 9.92 12.26
N ILE A 22 -0.81 8.71 12.62
CA ILE A 22 0.09 7.63 13.03
C ILE A 22 1.02 7.23 11.88
N ILE A 23 0.48 7.12 10.67
CA ILE A 23 1.24 6.81 9.46
C ILE A 23 2.28 7.90 9.20
N ASP A 24 1.88 9.18 9.24
CA ASP A 24 2.78 10.29 8.97
C ASP A 24 3.93 10.34 9.99
N GLU A 25 3.64 10.21 11.29
CA GLU A 25 4.70 10.14 12.31
C GLU A 25 5.62 8.91 12.12
N PHE A 26 5.07 7.77 11.71
CA PHE A 26 5.89 6.59 11.45
C PHE A 26 6.84 6.82 10.27
N VAL A 27 6.33 7.35 9.16
CA VAL A 27 7.12 7.67 7.95
C VAL A 27 8.23 8.67 8.28
N GLU A 28 7.92 9.71 9.06
CA GLU A 28 8.89 10.69 9.54
C GLU A 28 9.98 10.03 10.40
N ARG A 29 9.60 9.19 11.37
CA ARG A 29 10.57 8.46 12.22
C ARG A 29 11.50 7.54 11.43
N GLN A 30 11.04 7.02 10.29
CA GLN A 30 11.85 6.19 9.41
C GLN A 30 12.75 6.99 8.44
N ASN A 31 12.61 8.32 8.38
CA ASN A 31 13.21 9.19 7.35
C ASN A 31 12.92 8.68 5.93
N TRP A 32 11.66 8.28 5.66
CA TRP A 32 11.26 7.87 4.31
C TRP A 32 10.64 9.06 3.57
N GLU A 33 11.15 9.34 2.37
CA GLU A 33 10.60 10.34 1.46
C GLU A 33 9.48 9.71 0.64
N MET A 34 8.29 9.60 1.23
CA MET A 34 7.14 8.96 0.61
C MET A 34 6.26 9.96 -0.17
N THR A 35 5.65 9.47 -1.24
CA THR A 35 4.56 10.14 -1.95
C THR A 35 3.23 9.69 -1.37
N THR A 36 2.32 10.65 -1.15
CA THR A 36 0.94 10.40 -0.74
C THR A 36 0.03 10.37 -1.97
N SER A 37 -0.72 9.29 -2.17
CA SER A 37 -1.72 9.21 -3.23
C SER A 37 -3.01 9.96 -2.87
N THR A 38 -3.92 10.08 -3.82
CA THR A 38 -5.23 10.70 -3.60
C THR A 38 -6.08 9.93 -2.59
N SER A 39 -5.90 8.61 -2.45
CA SER A 39 -6.63 7.80 -1.46
C SER A 39 -6.04 7.90 -0.06
N GLY A 40 -4.84 8.47 0.09
CA GLY A 40 -4.08 8.42 1.33
C GLY A 40 -3.14 7.22 1.44
N LEU A 41 -2.82 6.51 0.35
CA LEU A 41 -1.73 5.55 0.35
C LEU A 41 -0.38 6.27 0.45
N ARG A 42 0.57 5.79 1.26
CA ARG A 42 1.96 6.27 1.23
C ARG A 42 2.83 5.25 0.52
N TYR A 43 3.65 5.70 -0.42
CA TYR A 43 4.58 4.82 -1.11
C TYR A 43 5.90 5.50 -1.42
N MET A 44 6.97 4.71 -1.50
CA MET A 44 8.29 5.14 -1.93
C MET A 44 8.93 4.02 -2.74
N ILE A 45 9.17 4.28 -4.03
CA ILE A 45 9.98 3.41 -4.87
C ILE A 45 11.44 3.76 -4.60
N TYR A 46 12.18 2.84 -3.99
CA TYR A 46 13.56 3.07 -3.57
C TYR A 46 14.58 2.40 -4.49
N GLU A 47 14.14 1.48 -5.35
CA GLU A 47 14.93 0.92 -6.43
C GLU A 47 14.07 0.95 -7.69
N HIS A 48 14.57 1.57 -8.75
CA HIS A 48 13.86 1.72 -10.01
C HIS A 48 14.31 0.65 -11.01
N GLY A 49 13.34 -0.03 -11.59
CA GLY A 49 13.52 -0.92 -12.72
C GLY A 49 13.84 -0.17 -14.01
N SER A 50 13.86 -0.89 -15.14
CA SER A 50 14.17 -0.26 -16.42
C SER A 50 13.07 0.71 -16.86
N ASP A 51 13.44 1.92 -17.27
CA ASP A 51 12.52 2.89 -17.84
C ASP A 51 11.85 2.47 -19.15
N LYS A 52 12.33 1.38 -19.76
CA LYS A 52 11.70 0.77 -20.93
C LYS A 52 10.43 -0.01 -20.57
N ASN A 53 10.29 -0.40 -19.30
CA ASN A 53 9.08 -1.06 -18.82
C ASN A 53 8.02 0.01 -18.53
N ALA A 54 6.82 -0.22 -19.04
CA ALA A 54 5.66 0.60 -18.69
C ALA A 54 5.28 0.39 -17.22
N LEU A 55 4.56 1.36 -16.66
CA LEU A 55 3.86 1.18 -15.39
C LEU A 55 2.82 0.06 -15.53
N ALA A 56 2.52 -0.61 -14.43
CA ALA A 56 1.51 -1.65 -14.41
C ALA A 56 0.11 -1.06 -14.61
N GLU A 57 -0.74 -1.79 -15.33
CA GLU A 57 -2.09 -1.33 -15.70
C GLU A 57 -3.17 -2.31 -15.21
N PRO A 58 -4.39 -1.82 -14.91
CA PRO A 58 -5.53 -2.67 -14.59
C PRO A 58 -5.74 -3.83 -15.56
N GLY A 59 -6.04 -5.01 -15.02
CA GLY A 59 -6.25 -6.23 -15.78
C GLY A 59 -4.98 -7.00 -16.16
N GLN A 60 -3.78 -6.43 -15.97
CA GLN A 60 -2.53 -7.17 -16.09
C GLN A 60 -2.33 -8.14 -14.91
N LEU A 61 -1.52 -9.17 -15.12
CA LEU A 61 -1.09 -10.09 -14.06
C LEU A 61 0.22 -9.56 -13.46
N ALA A 62 0.17 -9.06 -12.23
CA ALA A 62 1.36 -8.64 -11.48
C ALA A 62 1.84 -9.80 -10.61
N CYS A 63 3.15 -10.06 -10.62
CA CYS A 63 3.79 -11.05 -9.75
C CYS A 63 4.81 -10.34 -8.85
N VAL A 64 4.59 -10.38 -7.54
CA VAL A 64 5.38 -9.62 -6.57
C VAL A 64 5.94 -10.53 -5.48
N ALA A 65 7.16 -10.23 -5.05
CA ALA A 65 7.71 -10.76 -3.80
C ALA A 65 7.60 -9.66 -2.76
N TYR A 66 7.08 -10.00 -1.58
CA TYR A 66 6.77 -9.00 -0.56
C TYR A 66 6.89 -9.56 0.86
N GLU A 67 6.96 -8.64 1.81
CA GLU A 67 6.84 -8.87 3.25
C GLU A 67 5.87 -7.83 3.82
N VAL A 68 5.06 -8.22 4.81
CA VAL A 68 4.08 -7.36 5.50
C VAL A 68 4.33 -7.41 6.99
N ALA A 69 4.33 -6.25 7.63
CA ALA A 69 4.45 -6.08 9.07
C ALA A 69 3.49 -4.97 9.53
N PRO A 70 2.91 -5.08 10.74
CA PRO A 70 2.32 -3.93 11.42
C PRO A 70 3.37 -2.82 11.62
N LEU A 71 2.90 -1.57 11.75
CA LEU A 71 3.79 -0.42 11.90
C LEU A 71 4.74 -0.58 13.10
N GLY A 72 6.05 -0.60 12.81
CA GLY A 72 7.10 -0.73 13.82
C GLY A 72 7.22 -2.12 14.47
N ASP A 73 6.54 -3.13 13.92
CA ASP A 73 6.56 -4.50 14.44
C ASP A 73 7.25 -5.46 13.45
N THR A 74 7.24 -6.74 13.79
CA THR A 74 7.85 -7.83 13.04
C THR A 74 6.98 -8.28 11.86
N VAL A 75 7.64 -8.86 10.85
CA VAL A 75 6.98 -9.40 9.66
C VAL A 75 6.04 -10.54 10.03
N VAL A 76 4.76 -10.38 9.71
CA VAL A 76 3.70 -11.37 9.96
C VAL A 76 3.39 -12.21 8.73
N TYR A 77 3.70 -11.71 7.54
CA TYR A 77 3.49 -12.42 6.28
C TYR A 77 4.61 -12.13 5.28
N ARG A 78 4.99 -13.12 4.48
CA ARG A 78 5.94 -12.96 3.38
C ARG A 78 5.70 -13.97 2.27
N SER A 79 5.98 -13.55 1.03
CA SER A 79 6.06 -14.46 -0.11
C SER A 79 7.18 -15.50 0.09
N ILE A 80 7.03 -16.68 -0.52
CA ILE A 80 8.06 -17.73 -0.45
C ILE A 80 9.25 -17.32 -1.34
N LEU A 81 10.47 -17.51 -0.85
CA LEU A 81 11.68 -17.17 -1.63
C LEU A 81 11.68 -17.89 -2.99
N GLY A 82 11.83 -17.11 -4.06
CA GLY A 82 11.80 -17.61 -5.44
C GLY A 82 10.42 -17.95 -5.99
N LYS A 83 9.35 -17.71 -5.23
CA LYS A 83 7.96 -17.90 -5.63
C LYS A 83 7.17 -16.62 -5.35
N PRO A 84 7.15 -15.66 -6.29
CA PRO A 84 6.33 -14.47 -6.16
C PRO A 84 4.84 -14.85 -6.19
N ASP A 85 4.04 -14.11 -5.45
CA ASP A 85 2.59 -14.24 -5.51
C ASP A 85 2.07 -13.37 -6.65
N CYS A 86 1.15 -13.93 -7.44
CA CYS A 86 0.60 -13.24 -8.61
C CYS A 86 -0.89 -12.98 -8.44
N PHE A 87 -1.32 -11.78 -8.82
CA PHE A 87 -2.72 -11.38 -8.79
C PHE A 87 -3.07 -10.53 -10.00
N LYS A 88 -4.35 -10.50 -10.36
CA LYS A 88 -4.83 -9.66 -11.48
C LYS A 88 -5.22 -8.28 -10.96
N ILE A 89 -4.56 -7.23 -11.47
CA ILE A 89 -4.75 -5.86 -11.01
C ILE A 89 -6.22 -5.44 -11.21
N GLU A 90 -6.85 -4.91 -10.15
CA GLU A 90 -8.25 -4.50 -10.03
C GLU A 90 -9.30 -5.60 -10.30
N MET A 91 -8.89 -6.87 -10.37
CA MET A 91 -9.79 -7.98 -10.73
C MET A 91 -9.68 -9.19 -9.81
N ASP A 92 -9.00 -9.06 -8.67
CA ASP A 92 -8.72 -10.14 -7.74
C ASP A 92 -9.00 -9.73 -6.28
N TYR A 93 -9.11 -10.71 -5.39
CA TYR A 93 -9.50 -10.53 -3.98
C TYR A 93 -8.34 -10.08 -3.07
N VAL A 94 -7.42 -9.29 -3.62
CA VAL A 94 -6.35 -8.62 -2.86
C VAL A 94 -6.86 -7.27 -2.35
N GLU A 95 -6.28 -6.80 -1.26
CA GLU A 95 -6.60 -5.50 -0.67
C GLU A 95 -6.47 -4.35 -1.68
N TYR A 96 -7.41 -3.39 -1.62
CA TYR A 96 -7.47 -2.28 -2.57
C TYR A 96 -6.19 -1.44 -2.61
N GLY A 97 -5.57 -1.18 -1.45
CA GLY A 97 -4.31 -0.44 -1.38
C GLY A 97 -3.17 -1.09 -2.16
N ILE A 98 -3.16 -2.43 -2.27
CA ILE A 98 -2.17 -3.16 -3.07
C ILE A 98 -2.46 -3.01 -4.57
N HIS A 99 -3.74 -3.07 -4.97
CA HIS A 99 -4.15 -2.82 -6.35
C HIS A 99 -3.78 -1.40 -6.79
N GLU A 100 -3.98 -0.40 -5.93
CA GLU A 100 -3.58 0.97 -6.21
C GLU A 100 -2.05 1.09 -6.28
N ALA A 101 -1.33 0.61 -5.26
CA ALA A 101 0.12 0.77 -5.15
C ALA A 101 0.88 0.22 -6.36
N ILE A 102 0.45 -0.96 -6.86
CA ILE A 102 1.16 -1.63 -7.95
C ILE A 102 1.07 -0.86 -9.27
N THR A 103 0.03 -0.04 -9.47
CA THR A 103 -0.11 0.80 -10.68
C THR A 103 0.90 1.94 -10.74
N TYR A 104 1.53 2.29 -9.62
CA TYR A 104 2.64 3.25 -9.57
C TYR A 104 4.00 2.64 -9.91
N MET A 105 4.06 1.31 -10.04
CA MET A 105 5.29 0.56 -10.21
C MET A 105 5.43 0.01 -11.64
N ARG A 106 6.67 -0.25 -12.05
CA ARG A 106 7.01 -1.02 -13.25
C ARG A 106 7.81 -2.26 -12.88
N VAL A 107 7.98 -3.17 -13.85
CA VAL A 107 8.80 -4.37 -13.66
C VAL A 107 10.23 -4.00 -13.26
N GLY A 108 10.66 -4.55 -12.12
CA GLY A 108 11.98 -4.34 -11.53
C GLY A 108 12.00 -3.34 -10.38
N ASP A 109 10.91 -2.58 -10.17
CA ASP A 109 10.83 -1.66 -9.05
C ASP A 109 10.80 -2.40 -7.70
N LYS A 110 11.37 -1.75 -6.68
CA LYS A 110 11.15 -2.12 -5.28
C LYS A 110 10.62 -0.92 -4.53
N ALA A 111 9.56 -1.13 -3.77
CA ALA A 111 8.87 -0.08 -3.05
C ALA A 111 8.66 -0.43 -1.58
N LYS A 112 8.50 0.61 -0.77
CA LYS A 112 7.86 0.54 0.53
C LYS A 112 6.47 1.16 0.39
N ILE A 113 5.48 0.51 0.99
CA ILE A 113 4.08 0.95 0.96
C ILE A 113 3.59 0.96 2.40
N VAL A 114 2.89 2.02 2.78
CA VAL A 114 2.18 2.13 4.05
C VAL A 114 0.74 2.51 3.73
N LEU A 115 -0.17 1.71 4.28
CA LEU A 115 -1.61 1.72 4.05
C LEU A 115 -2.33 1.81 5.38
#